data_AF-A0A5S4FJC5-F1
#
_entry.id   AF-A0A5S4FJC5-F1
#
_cell.length_a   1.000
_cell.length_b   1.000
_cell.length_c   1.000
_cell.angle_alpha   90.00
_cell.angle_beta   90.00
_cell.angle_gamma   90.00
#
_symmetry.space_group_name_H-M   'P 1'
#
loop_
_entity.id
_entity.type
_entity.pdbx_description
1 polymer ?
#
loop_
_entity_poly.entity_id
_entity_poly.type
_entity_poly.pdbx_seq_one_letter_code
_entity_poly.pdbx_strand_id
1 'polypeptide(L)'
;MSKLTATATCTAHGAIVEQTGQVVPQPLLAQRVAWLTGLARDLTAEIVAGRWSAADLDALACGVGLDGRALPAKGWMALRRLGWSVTPAPGVHVCDRVLRCAQEQAARLLRLALHRRELVAAILAAWPRDAGRRTDAEWAALRAVLPDGVGAAEIRNRSRQIRAYRDAQDGVLPVDLTELEGPPACAAQIVLAAADRQLATLERTGEHCARLRVKLPLTACPASARDWAWHLLPIALPPTVAPEAKLCAPTLRVRHGRVRVDLPSRRRSATRRPAQAPR
;
A
#
# COMPACT_ATOMS: atom_id res chain seq x y z
N MET A 1 -26.14 -4.57 1.10
CA MET A 1 -25.53 -5.64 1.94
C MET A 1 -24.07 -5.30 2.18
N SER A 2 -23.64 -5.12 3.44
CA SER A 2 -22.25 -4.76 3.77
C SER A 2 -21.31 -5.98 3.67
N LYS A 3 -20.12 -5.78 3.11
CA LYS A 3 -19.05 -6.79 3.08
C LYS A 3 -18.01 -6.42 4.13
N LEU A 4 -17.84 -7.27 5.14
CA LEU A 4 -16.77 -7.11 6.11
C LEU A 4 -15.48 -7.63 5.50
N THR A 5 -14.43 -6.81 5.53
CA THR A 5 -13.09 -7.18 5.11
C THR A 5 -12.20 -7.22 6.34
N ALA A 6 -11.49 -8.31 6.55
CA ALA A 6 -10.50 -8.47 7.60
C ALA A 6 -9.20 -9.03 7.01
N THR A 7 -8.06 -8.70 7.60
CA THR A 7 -6.75 -9.19 7.16
C THR A 7 -6.13 -10.05 8.26
N ALA A 8 -5.73 -11.26 7.90
CA ALA A 8 -4.97 -12.15 8.78
C ALA A 8 -3.52 -12.24 8.29
N THR A 9 -2.55 -12.06 9.18
CA THR A 9 -1.14 -12.29 8.84
C THR A 9 -0.79 -13.77 9.04
N CYS A 10 -0.61 -14.48 7.93
CA CYS A 10 -0.16 -15.87 7.92
C CYS A 10 1.35 -15.95 7.68
N THR A 11 1.91 -17.17 7.81
CA THR A 11 3.34 -17.43 7.53
C THR A 11 3.46 -18.57 6.53
N ALA A 12 4.29 -18.37 5.50
CA ALA A 12 4.72 -19.45 4.61
C ALA A 12 6.08 -19.98 5.11
N HIS A 13 6.13 -21.24 5.50
CA HIS A 13 7.33 -21.89 6.08
C HIS A 13 8.23 -22.55 5.04
N GLY A 14 7.76 -22.67 3.81
CA GLY A 14 8.49 -23.28 2.70
C GLY A 14 7.64 -23.23 1.44
N ALA A 15 8.22 -23.69 0.35
CA ALA A 15 7.53 -23.78 -0.93
C ALA A 15 7.97 -25.01 -1.71
N ILE A 16 7.26 -25.29 -2.80
CA ILE A 16 7.65 -26.28 -3.80
C ILE A 16 7.81 -25.54 -5.12
N VAL A 17 8.93 -25.74 -5.83
CA VAL A 17 9.08 -25.29 -7.21
C VAL A 17 8.16 -26.13 -8.07
N GLU A 18 7.14 -25.52 -8.67
CA GLU A 18 6.05 -26.23 -9.34
C GLU A 18 6.54 -27.15 -10.46
N GLN A 19 7.50 -26.70 -11.26
CA GLN A 19 7.99 -27.44 -12.42
C GLN A 19 8.82 -28.67 -12.05
N THR A 20 9.59 -28.60 -10.97
CA THR A 20 10.58 -29.63 -10.61
C THR A 20 10.19 -30.45 -9.38
N GLY A 21 9.16 -30.03 -8.64
CA GLY A 21 8.82 -30.60 -7.33
C GLY A 21 9.85 -30.31 -6.23
N GLN A 22 10.91 -29.54 -6.52
CA GLN A 22 11.96 -29.25 -5.55
C GLN A 22 11.41 -28.49 -4.34
N VAL A 23 11.68 -29.02 -3.14
CA VAL A 23 11.34 -28.36 -1.88
C VAL A 23 12.27 -27.17 -1.66
N VAL A 24 11.67 -26.02 -1.36
CA VAL A 24 12.33 -24.76 -1.04
C VAL A 24 12.19 -24.52 0.47
N PRO A 25 13.28 -24.67 1.25
CA PRO A 25 13.23 -24.45 2.69
C PRO A 25 13.00 -22.96 3.01
N GLN A 26 12.54 -22.69 4.25
CA GLN A 26 12.18 -21.34 4.70
C GLN A 26 13.21 -20.24 4.37
N PRO A 27 14.53 -20.43 4.61
CA PRO A 27 15.51 -19.37 4.36
C PRO A 27 15.60 -19.02 2.87
N LEU A 28 15.60 -20.02 1.99
CA LEU A 28 15.64 -19.81 0.55
C LEU A 28 14.35 -19.18 0.03
N LEU A 29 13.20 -19.58 0.60
CA LEU A 29 11.93 -18.93 0.27
C LEU A 29 11.93 -17.45 0.69
N ALA A 30 12.39 -17.15 1.91
CA ALA A 30 12.50 -15.78 2.40
C ALA A 30 13.43 -14.95 1.52
N GLN A 31 14.54 -15.51 1.05
CA GLN A 31 15.45 -14.85 0.12
C GLN A 31 14.78 -14.54 -1.23
N ARG A 32 14.09 -15.51 -1.84
CA ARG A 32 13.38 -15.30 -3.12
C ARG A 32 12.26 -14.27 -3.01
N VAL A 33 11.51 -14.29 -1.90
CA VAL A 33 10.50 -13.26 -1.63
C VAL A 33 11.16 -11.91 -1.37
N ALA A 34 12.29 -11.85 -0.66
CA ALA A 34 13.03 -10.61 -0.43
C ALA A 34 13.47 -9.96 -1.75
N TRP A 35 13.98 -10.75 -2.71
CA TRP A 35 14.30 -10.26 -4.06
C TRP A 35 13.08 -9.67 -4.77
N LEU A 36 11.95 -10.39 -4.78
CA LEU A 36 10.71 -9.89 -5.38
C LEU A 36 10.23 -8.59 -4.73
N THR A 37 10.22 -8.54 -3.39
CA THR A 37 9.76 -7.36 -2.65
C THR A 37 10.74 -6.20 -2.72
N GLY A 38 12.04 -6.47 -2.91
CA GLY A 38 13.07 -5.46 -3.15
C GLY A 38 12.86 -4.80 -4.51
N LEU A 39 12.70 -5.60 -5.57
CA LEU A 39 12.36 -5.10 -6.91
C LEU A 39 11.08 -4.24 -6.87
N ALA A 40 10.02 -4.71 -6.22
CA ALA A 40 8.77 -3.96 -6.10
C ALA A 40 8.96 -2.65 -5.31
N ARG A 41 9.74 -2.67 -4.22
CA ARG A 41 10.06 -1.47 -3.42
C ARG A 41 10.82 -0.44 -4.24
N ASP A 42 11.85 -0.85 -4.96
CA ASP A 42 12.74 0.07 -5.68
C ASP A 42 11.96 0.75 -6.82
N LEU A 43 11.18 -0.01 -7.59
CA LEU A 43 10.24 0.53 -8.59
C LEU A 43 9.19 1.47 -7.97
N THR A 44 8.66 1.14 -6.80
CA THR A 44 7.70 1.99 -6.09
C THR A 44 8.36 3.30 -5.67
N ALA A 45 9.56 3.23 -5.10
CA ALA A 45 10.31 4.38 -4.62
C ALA A 45 10.67 5.33 -5.76
N GLU A 46 11.07 4.80 -6.92
CA GLU A 46 11.34 5.59 -8.13
C GLU A 46 10.11 6.39 -8.58
N ILE A 47 8.93 5.75 -8.65
CA ILE A 47 7.68 6.45 -8.98
C ILE A 47 7.38 7.52 -7.94
N VAL A 48 7.41 7.16 -6.65
CA VAL A 48 7.02 8.09 -5.58
C VAL A 48 7.95 9.29 -5.53
N ALA A 49 9.27 9.08 -5.59
CA ALA A 49 10.25 10.16 -5.58
C ALA A 49 10.12 11.04 -6.83
N GLY A 50 9.96 10.43 -8.01
CA GLY A 50 9.79 11.17 -9.26
C GLY A 50 8.47 11.93 -9.40
N ARG A 51 7.49 11.67 -8.52
CA ARG A 51 6.18 12.36 -8.47
C ARG A 51 5.97 13.14 -7.17
N TRP A 52 7.03 13.38 -6.41
CA TRP A 52 6.96 14.13 -5.15
C TRP A 52 7.11 15.63 -5.40
N SER A 53 6.10 16.21 -6.04
CA SER A 53 6.02 17.64 -6.33
C SER A 53 4.59 18.15 -6.14
N ALA A 54 4.42 19.42 -5.81
CA ALA A 54 3.09 20.03 -5.71
C ALA A 54 2.27 19.82 -7.01
N ALA A 55 2.89 20.03 -8.17
CA ALA A 55 2.26 19.89 -9.47
C ALA A 55 1.79 18.45 -9.77
N ASP A 56 2.61 17.43 -9.46
CA ASP A 56 2.20 16.03 -9.65
C ASP A 56 1.10 15.63 -8.65
N LEU A 57 1.17 16.11 -7.40
CA LEU A 57 0.12 15.87 -6.41
C LEU A 57 -1.19 16.56 -6.82
N ASP A 58 -1.15 17.77 -7.39
CA ASP A 58 -2.31 18.45 -7.96
C ASP A 58 -2.90 17.66 -9.14
N ALA A 59 -2.06 17.13 -10.03
CA ALA A 59 -2.50 16.29 -11.13
C ALA A 59 -3.23 15.01 -10.64
N LEU A 60 -2.73 14.37 -9.57
CA LEU A 60 -3.41 13.23 -8.96
C LEU A 60 -4.72 13.64 -8.27
N ALA A 61 -4.73 14.77 -7.56
CA ALA A 61 -5.89 15.28 -6.83
C ALA A 61 -7.03 15.72 -7.75
N CYS A 62 -6.69 16.27 -8.93
CA CYS A 62 -7.65 16.62 -9.98
C CYS A 62 -8.52 15.42 -10.39
N GLY A 63 -7.99 14.20 -10.26
CA GLY A 63 -8.76 13.00 -10.53
C GLY A 63 -9.05 12.78 -12.02
N VAL A 64 -8.37 13.50 -12.92
CA VAL A 64 -8.51 13.41 -14.38
C VAL A 64 -7.18 13.05 -15.03
N GLY A 65 -7.24 12.17 -16.03
CA GLY A 65 -6.10 11.71 -16.81
C GLY A 65 -5.66 12.66 -17.92
N LEU A 66 -4.52 12.34 -18.55
CA LEU A 66 -4.05 13.03 -19.76
C LEU A 66 -5.04 12.92 -20.93
N ASP A 67 -5.93 11.93 -20.89
CA ASP A 67 -6.98 11.67 -21.86
C ASP A 67 -8.31 12.36 -21.52
N GLY A 68 -8.34 13.25 -20.51
CA GLY A 68 -9.53 13.96 -20.05
C GLY A 68 -10.54 13.08 -19.30
N ARG A 69 -10.24 11.80 -19.04
CA ARG A 69 -11.15 10.88 -18.35
C ARG A 69 -10.81 10.77 -16.86
N ALA A 70 -11.83 10.54 -16.04
CA ALA A 70 -11.65 10.32 -14.60
C ALA A 70 -10.66 9.18 -14.29
N LEU A 71 -9.82 9.33 -13.26
CA LEU A 71 -8.84 8.32 -12.88
C LEU A 71 -9.51 7.05 -12.34
N PRO A 72 -9.05 5.85 -12.72
CA PRO A 72 -9.59 4.61 -12.18
C PRO A 72 -9.34 4.46 -10.68
N ALA A 73 -10.24 3.73 -10.01
CA ALA A 73 -10.05 3.34 -8.61
C ALA A 73 -8.77 2.51 -8.41
N LYS A 74 -8.44 1.61 -9.36
CA LYS A 74 -7.18 0.84 -9.33
C LYS A 74 -6.00 1.78 -9.55
N GLY A 75 -5.11 1.82 -8.55
CA GLY A 75 -3.98 2.75 -8.51
C GLY A 75 -3.06 2.59 -9.72
N TRP A 76 -2.69 1.36 -10.07
CA TRP A 76 -1.79 1.14 -11.21
C TRP A 76 -2.37 1.63 -12.55
N MET A 77 -3.70 1.59 -12.73
CA MET A 77 -4.34 2.11 -13.93
C MET A 77 -4.40 3.64 -13.92
N ALA A 78 -4.61 4.24 -12.73
CA ALA A 78 -4.55 5.69 -12.56
C ALA A 78 -3.17 6.24 -12.94
N LEU A 79 -2.08 5.64 -12.43
CA LEU A 79 -0.74 6.09 -12.78
C LEU A 79 -0.46 5.97 -14.28
N ARG A 80 -0.87 4.87 -14.92
CA ARG A 80 -0.74 4.73 -16.38
C ARG A 80 -1.54 5.77 -17.15
N ARG A 81 -2.74 6.12 -16.69
CA ARG A 81 -3.58 7.16 -17.31
C ARG A 81 -2.99 8.58 -17.13
N LEU A 82 -2.21 8.79 -16.07
CA LEU A 82 -1.41 10.00 -15.87
C LEU A 82 -0.08 9.99 -16.64
N GLY A 83 0.24 8.91 -17.38
CA GLY A 83 1.52 8.77 -18.05
C GLY A 83 2.70 8.45 -17.11
N TRP A 84 2.42 8.11 -15.85
CA TRP A 84 3.44 7.80 -14.85
C TRP A 84 3.87 6.34 -14.94
N SER A 85 4.87 6.09 -15.79
CA SER A 85 5.53 4.80 -15.96
C SER A 85 6.79 4.68 -15.10
N VAL A 86 7.27 3.44 -14.97
CA VAL A 86 8.57 3.12 -14.38
C VAL A 86 9.24 2.06 -15.23
N THR A 87 10.55 2.14 -15.37
CA THR A 87 11.36 1.15 -16.09
C THR A 87 12.26 0.42 -15.11
N PRO A 88 12.37 -0.91 -15.17
CA PRO A 88 13.38 -1.63 -14.40
C PRO A 88 14.79 -1.14 -14.72
N ALA A 89 15.70 -1.30 -13.75
CA ALA A 89 17.12 -1.01 -13.97
C ALA A 89 17.66 -1.78 -15.19
N PRO A 90 18.66 -1.22 -15.92
CA PRO A 90 19.26 -1.88 -17.08
C PRO A 90 19.67 -3.32 -16.79
N GLY A 91 19.32 -4.24 -17.70
CA GLY A 91 19.61 -5.67 -17.54
C GLY A 91 18.69 -6.44 -16.58
N VAL A 92 17.75 -5.77 -15.89
CA VAL A 92 16.79 -6.44 -14.99
C VAL A 92 15.46 -6.69 -15.71
N HIS A 93 15.10 -7.96 -15.85
CA HIS A 93 13.83 -8.41 -16.38
C HIS A 93 12.77 -8.51 -15.26
N VAL A 94 11.75 -7.66 -15.37
CA VAL A 94 10.56 -7.67 -14.50
C VAL A 94 9.32 -7.88 -15.36
N CYS A 95 8.44 -8.81 -14.99
CA CYS A 95 7.18 -8.98 -15.71
C CYS A 95 6.22 -7.82 -15.42
N ASP A 96 5.35 -7.47 -16.39
CA ASP A 96 4.40 -6.36 -16.28
C ASP A 96 3.53 -6.42 -15.01
N ARG A 97 3.25 -7.61 -14.48
CA ARG A 97 2.45 -7.76 -13.25
C ARG A 97 3.17 -7.28 -12.00
N VAL A 98 4.49 -7.41 -11.94
CA VAL A 98 5.27 -6.82 -10.84
C VAL A 98 5.30 -5.30 -10.97
N LEU A 99 5.39 -4.76 -12.20
CA LEU A 99 5.24 -3.32 -12.43
C LEU A 99 3.87 -2.81 -11.96
N ARG A 100 2.77 -3.53 -12.25
CA ARG A 100 1.44 -3.20 -11.73
C ARG A 100 1.39 -3.19 -10.21
N CYS A 101 2.02 -4.16 -9.55
CA CYS A 101 2.10 -4.19 -8.09
C CYS A 101 2.86 -2.99 -7.52
N ALA A 102 3.99 -2.60 -8.12
CA ALA A 102 4.74 -1.42 -7.72
C ALA A 102 3.94 -0.13 -7.95
N GLN A 103 3.32 0.02 -9.13
CA GLN A 103 2.45 1.16 -9.46
C GLN A 103 1.24 1.25 -8.52
N GLU A 104 0.62 0.13 -8.16
CA GLU A 104 -0.47 0.12 -7.18
C GLU A 104 -0.01 0.59 -5.80
N GLN A 105 1.17 0.14 -5.36
CA GLN A 105 1.73 0.57 -4.08
C GLN A 105 2.09 2.06 -4.11
N ALA A 106 2.68 2.56 -5.20
CA ALA A 106 3.01 3.97 -5.38
C ALA A 106 1.74 4.84 -5.34
N ALA A 107 0.69 4.43 -6.06
CA ALA A 107 -0.59 5.12 -6.06
C ALA A 107 -1.21 5.22 -4.66
N ARG A 108 -1.10 4.16 -3.84
CA ARG A 108 -1.59 4.17 -2.45
C ARG A 108 -0.82 5.16 -1.58
N LEU A 109 0.51 5.21 -1.73
CA LEU A 109 1.36 6.15 -1.00
C LEU A 109 1.08 7.60 -1.40
N LEU A 110 0.94 7.88 -2.71
CA LEU A 110 0.64 9.21 -3.21
C LEU A 110 -0.77 9.66 -2.81
N ARG A 111 -1.79 8.79 -2.87
CA ARG A 111 -3.13 9.12 -2.37
C ARG A 111 -3.16 9.37 -0.87
N LEU A 112 -2.38 8.63 -0.08
CA LEU A 112 -2.21 8.93 1.34
C LEU A 112 -1.49 10.27 1.55
N ALA A 113 -0.57 10.64 0.65
CA ALA A 113 0.05 11.97 0.68
C ALA A 113 -0.96 13.09 0.40
N LEU A 114 -1.93 12.90 -0.50
CA LEU A 114 -2.99 13.90 -0.73
C LEU A 114 -3.79 14.19 0.54
N HIS A 115 -4.23 13.14 1.25
CA HIS A 115 -4.92 13.34 2.53
C HIS A 115 -4.06 14.08 3.56
N ARG A 116 -2.77 13.74 3.66
CA ARG A 116 -1.82 14.44 4.53
C ARG A 116 -1.61 15.90 4.10
N ARG A 117 -1.61 16.17 2.80
CA ARG A 117 -1.44 17.51 2.22
C ARG A 117 -2.64 18.39 2.52
N GLU A 118 -3.86 17.87 2.38
CA GLU A 118 -5.10 18.57 2.78
C GLU A 118 -5.07 18.94 4.27
N LEU A 119 -4.64 18.02 5.14
CA LEU A 119 -4.48 18.31 6.56
C LEU A 119 -3.43 19.39 6.84
N VAL A 120 -2.28 19.34 6.16
CA VAL A 120 -1.22 20.37 6.31
C VAL A 120 -1.75 21.72 5.84
N ALA A 121 -2.40 21.79 4.68
CA ALA A 121 -3.01 23.01 4.16
C ALA A 121 -4.04 23.60 5.14
N ALA A 122 -4.92 22.77 5.70
CA ALA A 122 -5.88 23.19 6.72
C ALA A 122 -5.20 23.77 7.98
N ILE A 123 -4.11 23.16 8.44
CA ILE A 123 -3.35 23.64 9.60
C ILE A 123 -2.62 24.94 9.31
N LEU A 124 -2.05 25.10 8.10
CA LEU A 124 -1.37 26.32 7.68
C LEU A 124 -2.36 27.49 7.52
N ALA A 125 -3.53 27.24 6.92
CA ALA A 125 -4.58 28.24 6.78
C ALA A 125 -5.13 28.73 8.13
N ALA A 126 -5.13 27.86 9.15
CA ALA A 126 -5.51 28.17 10.52
C ALA A 126 -4.31 28.20 11.49
N TRP A 127 -3.14 28.62 11.01
CA TRP A 127 -1.93 28.64 11.82
C TRP A 127 -2.09 29.63 12.99
N PRO A 128 -1.88 29.19 14.25
CA PRO A 128 -2.15 30.04 15.41
C PRO A 128 -1.10 31.13 15.57
N ARG A 129 -1.50 32.23 16.23
CA ARG A 129 -0.56 33.32 16.58
C ARG A 129 0.52 32.82 17.53
N ASP A 130 0.12 32.06 18.55
CA ASP A 130 1.05 31.32 19.41
C ASP A 130 1.08 29.86 18.96
N ALA A 131 2.20 29.43 18.37
CA ALA A 131 2.35 28.04 17.97
C ALA A 131 2.15 27.09 19.15
N GLY A 132 2.57 27.45 20.37
CA GLY A 132 2.47 26.65 21.60
C GLY A 132 1.04 26.37 22.03
N ARG A 133 0.09 27.25 21.67
CA ARG A 133 -1.25 27.22 22.21
C ARG A 133 -2.27 27.78 21.21
N ARG A 134 -3.30 26.99 20.93
CA ARG A 134 -4.51 27.46 20.22
C ARG A 134 -5.57 27.92 21.21
N THR A 135 -6.20 29.04 20.88
CA THR A 135 -7.45 29.52 21.46
C THR A 135 -8.64 28.70 20.94
N ASP A 136 -9.80 28.82 21.60
CA ASP A 136 -11.02 28.14 21.15
C ASP A 136 -11.48 28.61 19.77
N ALA A 137 -11.29 29.89 19.46
CA ALA A 137 -11.59 30.45 18.15
C ALA A 137 -10.69 29.85 17.05
N GLU A 138 -9.39 29.72 17.31
CA GLU A 138 -8.45 29.06 16.37
C GLU A 138 -8.76 27.57 16.21
N TRP A 139 -9.22 26.90 17.27
CA TRP A 139 -9.70 25.52 17.18
C TRP A 139 -10.97 25.39 16.34
N ALA A 140 -11.92 26.32 16.50
CA ALA A 140 -13.14 26.34 15.70
C ALA A 140 -12.83 26.59 14.21
N ALA A 141 -11.95 27.56 13.92
CA ALA A 141 -11.51 27.87 12.57
C ALA A 141 -10.83 26.66 11.89
N LEU A 142 -9.91 25.99 12.59
CA LEU A 142 -9.27 24.77 12.06
C LEU A 142 -10.30 23.68 11.78
N ARG A 143 -11.21 23.39 12.72
CA ARG A 143 -12.23 22.35 12.55
C ARG A 143 -13.16 22.60 11.35
N ALA A 144 -13.39 23.86 10.98
CA ALA A 144 -14.22 24.20 9.84
C ALA A 144 -13.58 23.83 8.48
N VAL A 145 -12.26 23.65 8.43
CA VAL A 145 -11.51 23.37 7.20
C VAL A 145 -10.82 21.99 7.20
N LEU A 146 -10.96 21.22 8.27
CA LEU A 146 -10.34 19.90 8.37
C LEU A 146 -11.02 18.88 7.45
N PRO A 147 -10.24 18.00 6.79
CA PRO A 147 -10.80 16.84 6.11
C PRO A 147 -11.53 15.89 7.06
N ASP A 148 -12.52 15.17 6.51
CA ASP A 148 -13.25 14.14 7.25
C ASP A 148 -12.31 13.05 7.80
N GLY A 149 -12.61 12.57 9.00
CA GLY A 149 -11.90 11.45 9.62
C GLY A 149 -10.56 11.80 10.26
N VAL A 150 -10.13 13.06 10.23
CA VAL A 150 -8.90 13.50 10.89
C VAL A 150 -9.05 13.43 12.41
N GLY A 151 -8.13 12.71 13.05
CA GLY A 151 -8.08 12.58 14.52
C GLY A 151 -7.24 13.64 15.21
N ALA A 152 -7.51 13.88 16.49
CA ALA A 152 -6.75 14.83 17.31
C ALA A 152 -5.24 14.53 17.36
N ALA A 153 -4.85 13.25 17.35
CA ALA A 153 -3.45 12.84 17.32
C ALA A 153 -2.74 13.27 16.03
N GLU A 154 -3.43 13.20 14.89
CA GLU A 154 -2.87 13.59 13.60
C GLU A 154 -2.63 15.09 13.52
N ILE A 155 -3.62 15.88 13.96
CA ILE A 155 -3.51 17.34 14.06
C ILE A 155 -2.32 17.73 14.92
N ARG A 156 -2.17 17.11 16.10
CA ARG A 156 -1.05 17.36 17.01
C ARG A 156 0.29 17.01 16.37
N ASN A 157 0.39 15.87 15.70
CA ASN A 157 1.62 15.44 15.04
C ASN A 157 2.03 16.42 13.92
N ARG A 158 1.09 16.81 13.06
CA ARG A 158 1.35 17.77 11.97
C ARG A 158 1.68 19.17 12.48
N SER A 159 0.96 19.64 13.50
CA SER A 159 1.24 20.96 14.09
C SER A 159 2.65 21.01 14.71
N ARG A 160 3.10 19.92 15.33
CA ARG A 160 4.49 19.81 15.85
C ARG A 160 5.51 19.81 14.72
N GLN A 161 5.24 19.09 13.64
CA GLN A 161 6.12 19.01 12.49
C GLN A 161 6.30 20.37 11.79
N ILE A 162 5.19 21.09 11.55
CA ILE A 162 5.23 22.43 10.95
C ILE A 162 5.99 23.41 11.86
N ARG A 163 5.80 23.32 13.18
CA ARG A 163 6.57 24.14 14.12
C ARG A 163 8.06 23.84 14.03
N ALA A 164 8.45 22.56 14.04
CA ALA A 164 9.85 22.17 13.94
C ALA A 164 10.48 22.65 12.63
N TYR A 165 9.75 22.58 11.52
CA TYR A 165 10.17 23.16 10.25
C TYR A 165 10.38 24.67 10.38
N ARG A 166 9.39 25.39 10.90
CA ARG A 166 9.44 26.84 11.07
C ARG A 166 10.60 27.30 11.94
N ASP A 167 10.83 26.60 13.05
CA ASP A 167 11.93 26.90 13.97
C ASP A 167 13.30 26.63 13.31
N ALA A 168 13.36 25.72 12.32
CA ALA A 168 14.56 25.44 11.52
C ALA A 168 14.72 26.35 10.28
N GLN A 169 13.69 27.13 9.92
CA GLN A 169 13.65 28.01 8.74
C GLN A 169 13.38 29.46 9.15
N ASP A 170 13.93 29.89 10.29
CA ASP A 170 13.90 31.28 10.78
C ASP A 170 12.50 31.93 10.82
N GLY A 171 11.48 31.15 11.19
CA GLY A 171 10.11 31.65 11.31
C GLY A 171 9.23 31.42 10.07
N VAL A 172 9.80 30.92 8.97
CA VAL A 172 9.06 30.68 7.72
C VAL A 172 8.24 29.38 7.80
N LEU A 173 6.97 29.45 7.43
CA LEU A 173 6.10 28.28 7.32
C LEU A 173 6.32 27.56 5.99
N PRO A 174 6.19 26.22 5.94
CA PRO A 174 6.24 25.49 4.69
C PRO A 174 5.05 25.89 3.81
N VAL A 175 5.28 25.99 2.49
CA VAL A 175 4.22 26.30 1.52
C VAL A 175 3.32 25.09 1.29
N ASP A 176 3.90 23.89 1.30
CA ASP A 176 3.23 22.64 0.97
C ASP A 176 3.78 21.44 1.77
N LEU A 177 3.06 20.32 1.73
CA LEU A 177 3.55 19.04 2.26
C LEU A 177 4.91 18.65 1.68
N THR A 178 5.16 18.93 0.40
CA THR A 178 6.40 18.54 -0.29
C THR A 178 7.64 19.31 0.18
N GLU A 179 7.48 20.49 0.80
CA GLU A 179 8.55 21.20 1.49
C GLU A 179 8.73 20.70 2.93
N LEU A 180 7.62 20.34 3.58
CA LEU A 180 7.61 19.85 4.96
C LEU A 180 8.16 18.41 5.11
N GLU A 181 7.98 17.58 4.08
CA GLU A 181 8.35 16.17 4.07
C GLU A 181 9.07 15.77 2.78
N GLY A 182 10.08 14.91 2.91
CA GLY A 182 10.57 14.14 1.76
C GLY A 182 9.58 13.06 1.31
N PRO A 183 9.80 12.45 0.14
CA PRO A 183 8.95 11.37 -0.35
C PRO A 183 8.87 10.22 0.67
N PRO A 184 7.69 9.61 0.86
CA PRO A 184 7.49 8.59 1.88
C PRO A 184 8.33 7.35 1.61
N ALA A 185 8.92 6.80 2.67
CA ALA A 185 9.67 5.55 2.59
C ALA A 185 8.78 4.39 2.10
N CYS A 186 9.31 3.62 1.15
CA CYS A 186 8.62 2.47 0.57
C CYS A 186 9.01 1.18 1.31
N ALA A 187 8.03 0.45 1.84
CA ALA A 187 8.26 -0.85 2.46
C ALA A 187 8.60 -1.93 1.41
N ALA A 188 9.50 -2.85 1.76
CA ALA A 188 9.76 -4.06 0.97
C ALA A 188 8.56 -5.03 1.07
N GLN A 189 7.59 -4.85 0.18
CA GLN A 189 6.40 -5.68 0.07
C GLN A 189 5.90 -5.72 -1.38
N ILE A 190 5.08 -6.73 -1.70
CA ILE A 190 4.40 -6.80 -3.00
C ILE A 190 2.91 -7.06 -2.82
N VAL A 191 2.09 -6.14 -3.35
CA VAL A 191 0.62 -6.17 -3.26
C VAL A 191 0.07 -6.99 -4.43
N LEU A 192 -0.14 -8.30 -4.23
CA LEU A 192 -0.58 -9.20 -5.32
C LEU A 192 -2.03 -8.93 -5.77
N ALA A 193 -2.78 -8.08 -5.08
CA ALA A 193 -4.10 -7.64 -5.50
C ALA A 193 -4.12 -6.84 -6.81
N ALA A 194 -2.98 -6.27 -7.23
CA ALA A 194 -2.82 -5.64 -8.54
C ALA A 194 -2.33 -6.60 -9.63
N ALA A 195 -1.98 -7.83 -9.25
CA ALA A 195 -1.60 -8.88 -10.16
C ALA A 195 -2.82 -9.69 -10.63
N ASP A 196 -2.57 -10.59 -11.58
CA ASP A 196 -3.52 -11.61 -12.00
C ASP A 196 -2.85 -12.99 -12.05
N ARG A 197 -3.54 -13.96 -12.66
CA ARG A 197 -3.09 -15.35 -12.79
C ARG A 197 -1.74 -15.54 -13.47
N GLN A 198 -1.18 -14.51 -14.12
CA GLN A 198 0.17 -14.57 -14.71
C GLN A 198 1.29 -14.39 -13.67
N LEU A 199 0.98 -13.88 -12.46
CA LEU A 199 1.96 -13.74 -11.38
C LEU A 199 1.54 -14.48 -10.10
N ALA A 200 0.24 -14.52 -9.77
CA ALA A 200 -0.21 -15.18 -8.56
C ALA A 200 -1.65 -15.71 -8.65
N THR A 201 -1.90 -16.85 -8.01
CA THR A 201 -3.24 -17.37 -7.70
C THR A 201 -3.29 -17.86 -6.26
N LEU A 202 -4.42 -17.68 -5.61
CA LEU A 202 -4.65 -18.15 -4.25
C LEU A 202 -5.86 -19.07 -4.23
N GLU A 203 -5.67 -20.25 -3.66
CA GLU A 203 -6.68 -21.29 -3.56
C GLU A 203 -6.83 -21.72 -2.11
N ARG A 204 -8.07 -21.92 -1.66
CA ARG A 204 -8.34 -22.60 -0.39
C ARG A 204 -8.29 -24.11 -0.65
N THR A 205 -7.41 -24.81 0.06
CA THR A 205 -7.22 -26.27 -0.10
C THR A 205 -7.86 -27.07 1.04
N GLY A 206 -8.34 -26.40 2.08
CA GLY A 206 -9.10 -27.01 3.18
C GLY A 206 -9.70 -25.95 4.10
N GLU A 207 -10.33 -26.39 5.17
CA GLU A 207 -10.97 -25.50 6.15
C GLU A 207 -9.97 -24.51 6.77
N HIS A 208 -8.79 -25.00 7.10
CA HIS A 208 -7.70 -24.21 7.71
C HIS A 208 -6.46 -24.14 6.82
N CYS A 209 -6.60 -24.44 5.53
CA CYS A 209 -5.47 -24.52 4.61
C CYS A 209 -5.74 -23.73 3.32
N ALA A 210 -4.71 -23.05 2.85
CA ALA A 210 -4.67 -22.41 1.55
C ALA A 210 -3.33 -22.68 0.86
N ARG A 211 -3.30 -22.49 -0.46
CA ARG A 211 -2.11 -22.57 -1.29
C ARG A 211 -2.00 -21.31 -2.13
N LEU A 212 -0.91 -20.58 -1.94
CA LEU A 212 -0.54 -19.46 -2.80
C LEU A 212 0.43 -19.99 -3.86
N ARG A 213 0.02 -19.91 -5.13
CA ARG A 213 0.90 -20.10 -6.28
C ARG A 213 1.40 -18.73 -6.71
N VAL A 214 2.71 -18.52 -6.73
CA VAL A 214 3.30 -17.22 -7.07
C VAL A 214 4.59 -17.40 -7.87
N LYS A 215 4.83 -16.55 -8.86
CA LYS A 215 6.09 -16.53 -9.61
C LYS A 215 7.14 -15.73 -8.83
N LEU A 216 8.23 -16.37 -8.42
CA LEU A 216 9.33 -15.71 -7.70
C LEU A 216 10.61 -15.72 -8.54
N PRO A 217 11.46 -14.69 -8.39
CA PRO A 217 12.77 -14.68 -9.02
C PRO A 217 13.69 -15.73 -8.37
N LEU A 218 14.60 -16.28 -9.17
CA LEU A 218 15.60 -17.26 -8.76
C LEU A 218 16.95 -16.62 -8.38
N THR A 219 17.11 -15.33 -8.69
CA THR A 219 18.27 -14.49 -8.39
C THR A 219 17.81 -13.06 -8.02
N ALA A 220 18.67 -12.27 -7.41
CA ALA A 220 18.39 -10.88 -7.03
C ALA A 220 18.10 -9.97 -8.23
N CYS A 221 18.84 -10.18 -9.33
CA CYS A 221 18.76 -9.40 -10.56
C CYS A 221 18.38 -10.33 -11.71
N PRO A 222 17.11 -10.76 -11.84
CA PRO A 222 16.70 -11.64 -12.93
C PRO A 222 16.94 -10.92 -14.26
N ALA A 223 17.66 -11.53 -15.19
CA ALA A 223 18.00 -10.93 -16.49
C ALA A 223 17.02 -11.36 -17.59
N SER A 224 16.29 -12.45 -17.38
CA SER A 224 15.35 -12.99 -18.35
C SER A 224 14.15 -13.68 -17.68
N ALA A 225 13.18 -14.11 -18.49
CA ALA A 225 12.05 -14.90 -18.00
C ALA A 225 12.46 -16.27 -17.41
N ARG A 226 13.66 -16.78 -17.73
CA ARG A 226 14.21 -18.05 -17.21
C ARG A 226 14.63 -17.94 -15.75
N ASP A 227 14.91 -16.73 -15.28
CA ASP A 227 15.29 -16.43 -13.90
C ASP A 227 14.08 -16.36 -12.96
N TRP A 228 12.93 -16.87 -13.39
CA TRP A 228 11.68 -16.85 -12.65
C TRP A 228 11.04 -18.23 -12.68
N ALA A 229 10.58 -18.71 -11.54
CA ALA A 229 9.85 -19.98 -11.45
C ALA A 229 8.55 -19.81 -10.66
N TRP A 230 7.61 -20.72 -10.89
CA TRP A 230 6.41 -20.83 -10.08
C TRP A 230 6.70 -21.59 -8.78
N HIS A 231 6.20 -21.05 -7.67
CA HIS A 231 6.30 -21.63 -6.35
C HIS A 231 4.92 -21.84 -5.76
N LEU A 232 4.72 -23.00 -5.14
CA LEU A 232 3.53 -23.34 -4.37
C LEU A 232 3.86 -23.18 -2.89
N LEU A 233 3.21 -22.22 -2.22
CA LEU A 233 3.38 -21.91 -0.81
C LEU A 233 2.16 -22.42 -0.05
N PRO A 234 2.28 -23.50 0.74
CA PRO A 234 1.25 -23.89 1.69
C PRO A 234 1.10 -22.84 2.80
N ILE A 235 -0.14 -22.52 3.15
CA ILE A 235 -0.49 -21.51 4.15
C ILE A 235 -1.50 -22.11 5.11
N ALA A 236 -1.16 -22.10 6.41
CA ALA A 236 -2.10 -22.36 7.48
C ALA A 236 -2.94 -21.10 7.73
N LEU A 237 -4.26 -21.26 7.70
CA LEU A 237 -5.22 -20.19 7.95
C LEU A 237 -5.57 -20.16 9.45
N PRO A 238 -5.48 -19.00 10.11
CA PRO A 238 -5.84 -18.92 11.52
C PRO A 238 -7.36 -19.05 11.70
N PRO A 239 -7.84 -19.43 12.91
CA PRO A 239 -9.26 -19.56 13.20
C PRO A 239 -10.08 -18.28 12.96
N THR A 240 -9.43 -17.11 12.94
CA THR A 240 -10.06 -15.82 12.61
C THR A 240 -10.50 -15.71 11.14
N VAL A 241 -9.99 -16.58 10.26
CA VAL A 241 -10.42 -16.71 8.87
C VAL A 241 -11.37 -17.89 8.77
N ALA A 242 -12.68 -17.63 8.70
CA ALA A 242 -13.64 -18.71 8.70
C ALA A 242 -13.69 -19.45 7.37
N PRO A 243 -14.26 -20.66 7.40
CA PRO A 243 -14.32 -21.54 6.23
C PRO A 243 -14.98 -20.89 5.02
N GLU A 244 -16.08 -20.14 5.23
CA GLU A 244 -16.87 -19.49 4.17
C GLU A 244 -16.30 -18.17 3.66
N ALA A 245 -15.23 -17.67 4.28
CA ALA A 245 -14.64 -16.39 3.90
C ALA A 245 -13.97 -16.48 2.53
N LYS A 246 -14.32 -15.54 1.64
CA LYS A 246 -13.65 -15.41 0.34
C LYS A 246 -12.25 -14.86 0.56
N LEU A 247 -11.24 -15.69 0.29
CA LEU A 247 -9.85 -15.26 0.30
C LEU A 247 -9.57 -14.29 -0.86
N CYS A 248 -8.84 -13.22 -0.57
CA CYS A 248 -8.39 -12.24 -1.56
C CYS A 248 -6.89 -12.39 -1.81
N ALA A 249 -6.42 -11.88 -2.94
CA ALA A 249 -5.00 -11.84 -3.24
C ALA A 249 -4.22 -11.12 -2.11
N PRO A 250 -3.16 -11.74 -1.56
CA PRO A 250 -2.49 -11.24 -0.37
C PRO A 250 -1.41 -10.19 -0.70
N THR A 251 -0.84 -9.61 0.34
CA THR A 251 0.46 -8.92 0.26
C THR A 251 1.53 -9.83 0.82
N LEU A 252 2.70 -9.89 0.16
CA LEU A 252 3.87 -10.60 0.66
C LEU A 252 4.92 -9.63 1.18
N ARG A 253 5.57 -10.00 2.29
CA ARG A 253 6.74 -9.31 2.84
C ARG A 253 7.60 -10.27 3.66
N VAL A 254 8.86 -9.90 3.88
CA VAL A 254 9.75 -10.64 4.77
C VAL A 254 9.85 -9.91 6.11
N ARG A 255 9.71 -10.64 7.22
CA ARG A 255 9.93 -10.11 8.58
C ARG A 255 10.65 -11.15 9.43
N HIS A 256 11.82 -10.79 9.97
CA HIS A 256 12.67 -11.66 10.78
C HIS A 256 12.94 -13.02 10.10
N GLY A 257 13.34 -12.99 8.83
CA GLY A 257 13.62 -14.20 8.04
C GLY A 257 12.41 -15.07 7.70
N ARG A 258 11.18 -14.60 7.93
CA ARG A 258 9.93 -15.32 7.64
C ARG A 258 9.13 -14.60 6.56
N VAL A 259 8.55 -15.38 5.64
CA VAL A 259 7.60 -14.87 4.66
C VAL A 259 6.24 -14.68 5.32
N ARG A 260 5.81 -13.43 5.40
CA ARG A 260 4.48 -13.06 5.88
C ARG A 260 3.55 -12.91 4.70
N VAL A 261 2.38 -13.53 4.83
CA VAL A 261 1.28 -13.47 3.87
C VAL A 261 0.15 -12.71 4.55
N ASP A 262 0.08 -11.42 4.31
CA ASP A 262 -1.01 -10.58 4.82
C ASP A 262 -2.23 -10.85 3.93
N LEU A 263 -3.16 -11.66 4.44
CA LEU A 263 -4.24 -12.29 3.69
C LEU A 263 -5.59 -11.62 4.00
N PRO A 264 -6.10 -10.76 3.10
CA PRO A 264 -7.43 -10.21 3.23
C PRO A 264 -8.47 -11.30 2.95
N SER A 265 -9.53 -11.31 3.74
CA SER A 265 -10.69 -12.17 3.55
C SER A 265 -11.95 -11.32 3.64
N ARG A 266 -12.96 -11.70 2.85
CA ARG A 266 -14.26 -11.03 2.85
C ARG A 266 -15.35 -11.98 3.26
N ARG A 267 -16.24 -11.49 4.12
CA ARG A 267 -17.45 -12.20 4.52
C ARG A 267 -18.67 -11.34 4.30
N ARG A 268 -19.81 -11.99 4.12
CA ARG A 268 -21.10 -11.32 4.10
C ARG A 268 -21.40 -10.92 5.54
N SER A 269 -21.68 -9.64 5.79
CA SER A 269 -22.25 -9.25 7.08
C SER A 269 -23.68 -9.79 7.13
N ALA A 270 -24.03 -10.53 8.17
CA ALA A 270 -25.43 -10.73 8.49
C ALA A 270 -26.03 -9.35 8.78
N THR A 271 -27.13 -9.01 8.12
CA THR A 271 -27.94 -7.85 8.49
C THR A 271 -28.49 -8.12 9.89
N ARG A 272 -28.13 -7.30 10.87
CA ARG A 272 -28.74 -7.35 12.20
C ARG A 272 -30.23 -7.04 12.02
N ARG A 273 -31.11 -8.03 12.17
CA ARG A 273 -32.57 -7.79 12.19
C ARG A 273 -32.84 -6.80 13.34
N PRO A 274 -33.60 -5.72 13.15
CA PRO A 274 -34.03 -4.90 14.27
C PRO A 274 -34.85 -5.77 15.21
N ALA A 275 -34.56 -5.69 16.51
CA ALA A 275 -35.33 -6.37 17.54
C ALA A 275 -36.79 -5.95 17.41
N GLN A 276 -37.70 -6.94 17.30
CA GLN A 276 -39.13 -6.68 17.41
C GLN A 276 -39.40 -6.17 18.83
N ALA A 277 -39.99 -4.98 18.94
CA ALA A 277 -40.45 -4.46 20.22
C ALA A 277 -41.55 -5.37 20.78
N PRO A 278 -41.55 -5.68 22.08
CA PRO A 278 -42.65 -6.41 22.72
C PRO A 278 -43.94 -5.56 22.65
N ARG A 279 -45.06 -6.23 22.36
CA ARG A 279 -46.41 -5.67 22.38
C ARG A 279 -46.91 -5.50 23.80
#